data_AF-A0A661DIT0-F1
#
_entry.id   AF-A0A661DIT0-F1
#
_cell.length_a   1.000
_cell.length_b   1.000
_cell.length_c   1.000
_cell.angle_alpha   90.00
_cell.angle_beta   90.00
_cell.angle_gamma   90.00
#
_symmetry.space_group_name_H-M   'P 1'
#
loop_
_entity.id
_entity.type
_entity.pdbx_description
1 polymer ?
#
loop_
_entity_poly.entity_id
_entity_poly.type
_entity_poly.pdbx_seq_one_letter_code
_entity_poly.pdbx_strand_id
1 'polypeptide(L)'
;MFPQEVILTPEEQVIVFRIRQLVGDEKRTVVDDVYDVALCGRAKVEGSMYALEEPKGYPLEVIVAGTPVTSGVSVLSYEYLQWDTVPGPLVSNTPLSVIYETFRHSDLEIINTYDTGATSFLVSQCNLTVQELSQDLLILSTSYALLSKDVSVYIKEAVSLEDSDSTFDTSRRPQHLISYMKTVQDCLKNALEVKTRCKLMSLPVYKVE
;
A
#
# COMPACT_ATOMS: atom_id res chain seq x y z
N MET A 1 -18.02 10.96 4.07
CA MET A 1 -17.04 9.95 3.66
C MET A 1 -15.89 10.70 3.01
N PHE A 2 -14.66 10.48 3.48
CA PHE A 2 -13.47 11.14 2.94
C PHE A 2 -13.18 10.64 1.52
N PRO A 3 -12.53 11.44 0.65
CA PRO A 3 -12.23 11.03 -0.72
C PRO A 3 -11.28 9.82 -0.77
N GLN A 4 -11.26 9.13 -1.91
CA GLN A 4 -10.31 8.05 -2.19
C GLN A 4 -8.96 8.63 -2.65
N GLU A 5 -7.87 7.89 -2.41
CA GLU A 5 -6.48 8.31 -2.75
C GLU A 5 -6.31 8.64 -4.21
N VAL A 6 -6.90 7.81 -5.04
CA VAL A 6 -6.93 7.97 -6.47
C VAL A 6 -8.27 7.45 -6.96
N ILE A 7 -8.83 8.11 -7.97
CA ILE A 7 -10.03 7.63 -8.64
C ILE A 7 -9.56 6.58 -9.65
N LEU A 8 -9.70 5.31 -9.28
CA LEU A 8 -9.34 4.19 -10.14
C LEU A 8 -10.46 3.90 -11.15
N THR A 9 -10.08 3.68 -12.40
CA THR A 9 -10.94 3.09 -13.43
C THR A 9 -11.35 1.66 -13.03
N PRO A 10 -12.45 1.11 -13.59
CA PRO A 10 -12.86 -0.27 -13.28
C PRO A 10 -11.79 -1.32 -13.56
N GLU A 11 -10.95 -1.11 -14.57
CA GLU A 11 -9.84 -2.01 -14.89
C GLU A 11 -8.73 -1.95 -13.84
N GLU A 12 -8.34 -0.73 -13.43
CA GLU A 12 -7.34 -0.52 -12.37
C GLU A 12 -7.81 -1.11 -11.03
N GLN A 13 -9.11 -1.03 -10.71
CA GLN A 13 -9.67 -1.66 -9.52
C GLN A 13 -9.44 -3.18 -9.52
N VAL A 14 -9.62 -3.84 -10.66
CA VAL A 14 -9.36 -5.28 -10.81
C VAL A 14 -7.86 -5.58 -10.64
N ILE A 15 -6.99 -4.75 -11.24
CA ILE A 15 -5.53 -4.89 -11.13
C ILE A 15 -5.09 -4.77 -9.66
N VAL A 16 -5.48 -3.70 -8.99
CA VAL A 16 -5.16 -3.43 -7.58
C VAL A 16 -5.65 -4.57 -6.69
N PHE A 17 -6.90 -5.01 -6.88
CA PHE A 17 -7.48 -6.11 -6.13
C PHE A 17 -6.68 -7.41 -6.29
N ARG A 18 -6.33 -7.79 -7.53
CA ARG A 18 -5.55 -9.01 -7.80
C ARG A 18 -4.15 -8.93 -7.21
N ILE A 19 -3.49 -7.78 -7.31
CA ILE A 19 -2.17 -7.57 -6.72
C ILE A 19 -2.23 -7.72 -5.21
N ARG A 20 -3.20 -7.09 -4.53
CA ARG A 20 -3.39 -7.20 -3.08
C ARG A 20 -3.58 -8.64 -2.61
N GLN A 21 -4.40 -9.41 -3.33
CA GLN A 21 -4.57 -10.84 -3.04
C GLN A 21 -3.26 -11.62 -3.13
N LEU A 22 -2.44 -11.33 -4.15
CA LEU A 22 -1.15 -12.03 -4.36
C LEU A 22 -0.10 -11.66 -3.31
N VAL A 23 -0.08 -10.41 -2.84
CA VAL A 23 0.89 -9.96 -1.83
C VAL A 23 0.39 -10.15 -0.39
N GLY A 24 -0.85 -10.60 -0.20
CA GLY A 24 -1.47 -10.73 1.12
C GLY A 24 -1.62 -9.37 1.83
N ASP A 25 -1.95 -8.33 1.06
CA ASP A 25 -2.18 -6.98 1.58
C ASP A 25 -3.65 -6.83 2.01
N GLU A 26 -3.93 -7.31 3.21
CA GLU A 26 -5.25 -7.27 3.81
C GLU A 26 -5.55 -5.90 4.41
N LYS A 27 -6.80 -5.47 4.22
CA LYS A 27 -7.31 -4.23 4.79
C LYS A 27 -7.27 -4.31 6.32
N ARG A 28 -6.70 -3.29 6.96
CA ARG A 28 -6.73 -3.14 8.42
C ARG A 28 -7.51 -1.89 8.80
N THR A 29 -8.23 -1.95 9.90
CA THR A 29 -8.86 -0.76 10.51
C THR A 29 -8.02 -0.35 11.71
N VAL A 30 -7.61 0.90 11.73
CA VAL A 30 -6.89 1.52 12.85
C VAL A 30 -7.83 2.49 13.54
N VAL A 31 -7.77 2.48 14.86
CA VAL A 31 -8.47 3.44 15.73
C VAL A 31 -7.38 4.16 16.50
N ASP A 32 -7.16 5.41 16.13
CA ASP A 32 -6.15 6.28 16.71
C ASP A 32 -6.84 7.24 17.69
N ASP A 33 -6.71 6.94 18.98
CA ASP A 33 -7.30 7.72 20.06
C ASP A 33 -6.25 8.63 20.72
N VAL A 34 -6.39 9.92 20.49
CA VAL A 34 -5.50 10.96 21.00
C VAL A 34 -6.12 11.66 22.20
N TYR A 35 -5.49 11.48 23.35
CA TYR A 35 -5.83 12.16 24.60
C TYR A 35 -4.81 13.23 25.00
N ASP A 36 -3.78 13.47 24.18
CA ASP A 36 -2.71 14.43 24.46
C ASP A 36 -3.16 15.88 24.24
N VAL A 37 -3.21 16.61 25.36
CA VAL A 37 -3.54 18.04 25.46
C VAL A 37 -2.75 18.92 24.49
N ALA A 38 -1.48 18.61 24.24
CA ALA A 38 -0.61 19.39 23.35
C ALA A 38 -0.94 19.17 21.87
N LEU A 39 -1.25 17.92 21.48
CA LEU A 39 -1.67 17.56 20.11
C LEU A 39 -3.10 18.07 19.83
N CYS A 40 -4.01 17.92 20.79
CA CYS A 40 -5.36 18.49 20.74
C CYS A 40 -5.32 20.03 20.70
N GLY A 41 -4.24 20.65 21.20
CA GLY A 41 -3.97 22.08 21.09
C GLY A 41 -3.61 22.54 19.67
N ARG A 42 -3.03 21.66 18.83
CA ARG A 42 -2.66 21.96 17.44
C ARG A 42 -3.82 21.80 16.46
N ALA A 43 -4.78 20.90 16.75
CA ALA A 43 -6.05 20.80 16.01
C ALA A 43 -6.94 22.07 16.07
N LYS A 44 -6.48 23.12 16.77
CA LYS A 44 -7.18 24.40 16.98
C LYS A 44 -6.87 25.49 15.96
N VAL A 45 -5.93 25.24 15.04
CA VAL A 45 -5.48 26.25 14.07
C VAL A 45 -5.85 25.75 12.69
N GLU A 46 -6.58 26.58 11.95
CA GLU A 46 -6.80 26.35 10.53
C GLU A 46 -5.46 26.14 9.81
N GLY A 47 -5.39 25.10 8.99
CA GLY A 47 -4.17 24.67 8.31
C GLY A 47 -3.25 23.78 9.15
N SER A 48 -3.59 23.46 10.40
CA SER A 48 -2.83 22.48 11.18
C SER A 48 -2.98 21.08 10.61
N MET A 49 -1.94 20.27 10.81
CA MET A 49 -1.87 18.90 10.32
C MET A 49 -1.77 17.93 11.49
N TYR A 50 -2.49 16.83 11.36
CA TYR A 50 -2.41 15.67 12.23
C TYR A 50 -1.86 14.49 11.41
N ALA A 51 -0.70 13.97 11.80
CA ALA A 51 -0.14 12.78 11.17
C ALA A 51 -0.85 11.53 11.71
N LEU A 52 -1.29 10.66 10.81
CA LEU A 52 -1.87 9.37 11.19
C LEU A 52 -0.79 8.47 11.81
N GLU A 53 -1.17 7.63 12.78
CA GLU A 53 -0.26 6.66 13.41
C GLU A 53 0.38 5.71 12.38
N GLU A 54 -0.42 5.27 11.40
CA GLU A 54 0.03 4.49 10.26
C GLU A 54 -0.22 5.28 8.97
N PRO A 55 0.80 5.45 8.10
CA PRO A 55 0.62 6.10 6.81
C PRO A 55 -0.28 5.27 5.88
N LYS A 56 -0.77 5.90 4.80
CA LYS A 56 -1.66 5.30 3.79
C LYS A 56 -3.07 4.99 4.34
N GLY A 57 -3.51 5.81 5.28
CA GLY A 57 -4.81 5.69 5.92
C GLY A 57 -5.91 6.42 5.15
N TYR A 58 -7.03 5.72 4.93
CA TYR A 58 -8.30 6.23 4.39
C TYR A 58 -9.24 6.51 5.56
N PRO A 59 -9.41 7.78 5.97
CA PRO A 59 -10.25 8.09 7.11
C PRO A 59 -11.69 7.71 6.83
N LEU A 60 -12.28 6.95 7.74
CA LEU A 60 -13.70 6.61 7.73
C LEU A 60 -14.47 7.64 8.56
N GLU A 61 -13.94 7.93 9.75
CA GLU A 61 -14.56 8.80 10.73
C GLU A 61 -13.50 9.56 11.52
N VAL A 62 -13.76 10.84 11.74
CA VAL A 62 -12.96 11.70 12.61
C VAL A 62 -13.89 12.22 13.68
N ILE A 63 -13.59 11.93 14.94
CA ILE A 63 -14.43 12.29 16.08
C ILE A 63 -13.64 13.25 16.96
N VAL A 64 -14.23 14.41 17.23
CA VAL A 64 -13.64 15.44 18.07
C VAL A 64 -14.60 15.76 19.20
N ALA A 65 -14.17 15.64 20.45
CA ALA A 65 -15.03 15.80 21.63
C ALA A 65 -16.24 14.83 21.66
N GLY A 66 -16.12 13.65 21.05
CA GLY A 66 -17.27 12.75 20.88
C GLY A 66 -18.27 13.19 19.80
N THR A 67 -17.95 14.23 19.01
CA THR A 67 -18.76 14.68 17.87
C THR A 67 -18.10 14.29 16.56
N PRO A 68 -18.77 13.53 15.68
CA PRO A 68 -18.26 13.23 14.35
C PRO A 68 -18.10 14.49 13.50
N VAL A 69 -16.91 14.66 12.92
CA VAL A 69 -16.58 15.73 12.00
C VAL A 69 -16.89 15.26 10.58
N THR A 70 -17.82 15.93 9.93
CA THR A 70 -18.30 15.57 8.59
C THR A 70 -17.83 16.53 7.49
N SER A 71 -17.22 17.66 7.86
CA SER A 71 -16.68 18.67 6.94
C SER A 71 -15.56 19.48 7.63
N GLY A 72 -14.77 20.22 6.84
CA GLY A 72 -13.70 21.07 7.38
C GLY A 72 -12.38 20.33 7.68
N VAL A 73 -12.24 19.12 7.14
CA VAL A 73 -11.03 18.30 7.22
C VAL A 73 -10.72 17.74 5.85
N SER A 74 -9.51 18.01 5.38
CA SER A 74 -8.95 17.45 4.16
C SER A 74 -7.93 16.35 4.47
N VAL A 75 -7.80 15.39 3.56
CA VAL A 75 -6.79 14.34 3.65
C VAL A 75 -5.64 14.71 2.72
N LEU A 76 -4.44 14.84 3.26
CA LEU A 76 -3.22 15.12 2.51
C LEU A 76 -2.35 13.87 2.45
N SER A 77 -2.09 13.41 1.23
CA SER A 77 -1.20 12.27 0.95
C SER A 77 -1.54 10.98 1.70
N TYR A 78 -2.75 10.86 2.27
CA TYR A 78 -3.19 9.71 3.09
C TYR A 78 -2.26 9.45 4.27
N GLU A 79 -1.59 10.51 4.72
CA GLU A 79 -0.63 10.51 5.82
C GLU A 79 -1.00 11.57 6.85
N TYR A 80 -1.66 12.66 6.40
CA TYR A 80 -2.06 13.75 7.25
C TYR A 80 -3.55 14.07 7.09
N LEU A 81 -4.19 14.41 8.21
CA LEU A 81 -5.43 15.16 8.23
C LEU A 81 -5.09 16.65 8.36
N GLN A 82 -5.60 17.48 7.45
CA GLN A 82 -5.49 18.93 7.50
C GLN A 82 -6.82 19.53 7.93
N TRP A 83 -6.80 20.40 8.93
CA TRP A 83 -7.99 21.11 9.39
C TRP A 83 -8.21 22.36 8.52
N ASP A 84 -9.13 22.28 7.56
CA ASP A 84 -9.46 23.41 6.66
C ASP A 84 -10.29 24.48 7.36
N THR A 85 -11.00 24.09 8.41
CA THR A 85 -11.74 25.01 9.28
C THR A 85 -11.64 24.54 10.71
N VAL A 86 -11.62 25.48 11.66
CA VAL A 86 -11.60 25.14 13.09
C VAL A 86 -12.92 24.43 13.46
N PRO A 87 -12.88 23.19 14.00
CA PRO A 87 -14.09 22.47 14.43
C PRO A 87 -14.69 23.08 15.70
N GLY A 88 -15.35 24.24 15.57
CA GLY A 88 -15.96 24.94 16.71
C GLY A 88 -14.97 25.26 17.85
N PRO A 89 -15.47 25.70 19.02
CA PRO A 89 -14.62 26.00 20.16
C PRO A 89 -14.10 24.68 20.76
N LEU A 90 -12.97 24.20 20.26
CA LEU A 90 -12.24 23.08 20.86
C LEU A 90 -11.67 23.50 22.21
N VAL A 91 -12.33 23.03 23.28
CA VAL A 91 -11.85 23.19 24.66
C VAL A 91 -10.47 22.52 24.76
N SER A 92 -9.54 23.09 25.53
CA SER A 92 -8.29 22.38 25.89
C SER A 92 -8.61 20.98 26.42
N ASN A 93 -7.93 19.95 25.93
CA ASN A 93 -8.15 18.52 26.26
C ASN A 93 -9.33 17.88 25.54
N THR A 94 -9.69 18.36 24.36
CA THR A 94 -10.71 17.71 23.55
C THR A 94 -10.15 16.42 22.94
N PRO A 95 -10.66 15.23 23.28
CA PRO A 95 -10.18 13.98 22.69
C PRO A 95 -10.44 13.98 21.18
N LEU A 96 -9.46 13.49 20.43
CA LEU A 96 -9.55 13.22 19.00
C LEU A 96 -9.51 11.71 18.82
N SER A 97 -10.45 11.15 18.07
CA SER A 97 -10.41 9.76 17.63
C SER A 97 -10.50 9.74 16.13
N VAL A 98 -9.55 9.07 15.47
CA VAL A 98 -9.53 8.90 14.02
C VAL A 98 -9.66 7.41 13.72
N ILE A 99 -10.73 7.05 13.04
CA ILE A 99 -10.96 5.69 12.56
C ILE A 99 -10.67 5.69 11.06
N TYR A 100 -9.70 4.88 10.64
CA TYR A 100 -9.29 4.82 9.25
C TYR A 100 -8.94 3.39 8.81
N GLU A 101 -9.09 3.13 7.51
CA GLU A 101 -8.62 1.90 6.89
C GLU A 101 -7.22 2.11 6.35
N THR A 102 -6.31 1.16 6.54
CA THR A 102 -4.97 1.23 5.95
C THR A 102 -4.61 -0.10 5.28
N PHE A 103 -3.71 0.01 4.32
CA PHE A 103 -3.10 -1.09 3.58
C PHE A 103 -1.59 -0.95 3.66
N ARG A 104 -0.88 -2.06 3.50
CA ARG A 104 0.59 -2.02 3.42
C ARG A 104 1.05 -1.25 2.19
N HIS A 105 0.34 -1.41 1.07
CA HIS A 105 0.59 -0.67 -0.16
C HIS A 105 -0.61 0.20 -0.53
N SER A 106 -0.33 1.48 -0.83
CA SER A 106 -1.37 2.39 -1.27
C SER A 106 -1.79 2.07 -2.70
N ASP A 107 -2.99 2.46 -3.11
CA ASP A 107 -3.47 2.19 -4.46
C ASP A 107 -2.56 2.88 -5.49
N LEU A 108 -2.12 4.10 -5.17
CA LEU A 108 -1.18 4.85 -5.99
C LEU A 108 0.20 4.15 -6.09
N GLU A 109 0.70 3.59 -5.00
CA GLU A 109 1.94 2.80 -5.01
C GLU A 109 1.82 1.57 -5.91
N ILE A 110 0.69 0.87 -5.85
CA ILE A 110 0.42 -0.32 -6.67
C ILE A 110 0.37 0.05 -8.15
N ILE A 111 -0.40 1.08 -8.53
CA ILE A 111 -0.54 1.52 -9.92
C ILE A 111 0.79 2.03 -10.49
N ASN A 112 1.52 2.87 -9.75
CA ASN A 112 2.83 3.34 -10.21
C ASN A 112 3.81 2.19 -10.45
N THR A 113 3.81 1.19 -9.56
CA THR A 113 4.66 0.00 -9.70
C THR A 113 4.20 -0.87 -10.89
N TYR A 114 2.90 -0.94 -11.14
CA TYR A 114 2.32 -1.65 -12.27
C TYR A 114 2.69 -1.04 -13.62
N ASP A 115 2.53 0.27 -13.77
CA ASP A 115 2.78 0.96 -15.04
C ASP A 115 4.27 1.02 -15.39
N THR A 116 5.09 1.41 -14.42
CA THR A 116 6.50 1.75 -14.66
C THR A 116 7.48 0.69 -14.17
N GLY A 117 7.27 0.18 -12.96
CA GLY A 117 8.19 -0.77 -12.32
C GLY A 117 8.19 -2.14 -12.99
N ALA A 118 7.00 -2.72 -13.17
CA ALA A 118 6.83 -4.04 -13.77
C ALA A 118 7.27 -4.08 -15.24
N THR A 119 6.89 -3.07 -16.02
CA THR A 119 7.31 -2.92 -17.42
C THR A 119 8.84 -2.86 -17.53
N SER A 120 9.48 -1.99 -16.74
CA SER A 120 10.94 -1.86 -16.73
C SER A 120 11.65 -3.16 -16.34
N PHE A 121 11.14 -3.85 -15.32
CA PHE A 121 11.68 -5.14 -14.89
C PHE A 121 11.58 -6.21 -15.98
N LEU A 122 10.40 -6.40 -16.58
CA LEU A 122 10.17 -7.43 -17.59
C LEU A 122 10.96 -7.17 -18.88
N VAL A 123 11.09 -5.90 -19.29
CA VAL A 123 11.89 -5.54 -20.48
C VAL A 123 13.38 -5.70 -20.20
N SER A 124 13.89 -5.19 -19.08
CA SER A 124 15.34 -5.17 -18.80
C SER A 124 15.90 -6.52 -18.35
N GLN A 125 15.17 -7.25 -17.50
CA GLN A 125 15.65 -8.50 -16.89
C GLN A 125 15.21 -9.74 -17.66
N CYS A 126 14.03 -9.70 -18.29
CA CYS A 126 13.48 -10.85 -19.02
C CYS A 126 13.58 -10.70 -20.55
N ASN A 127 14.14 -9.58 -21.05
CA ASN A 127 14.32 -9.29 -22.48
C ASN A 127 13.03 -9.45 -23.30
N LEU A 128 11.89 -9.11 -22.68
CA LEU A 128 10.59 -9.08 -23.35
C LEU A 128 10.36 -7.73 -24.03
N THR A 129 9.65 -7.73 -25.15
CA THR A 129 9.15 -6.50 -25.75
C THR A 129 7.82 -6.06 -25.11
N VAL A 130 7.47 -4.78 -25.21
CA VAL A 130 6.21 -4.24 -24.65
C VAL A 130 4.97 -4.98 -25.19
N GLN A 131 5.01 -5.40 -26.47
CA GLN A 131 3.95 -6.17 -27.12
C GLN A 131 3.78 -7.58 -26.53
N GLU A 132 4.80 -8.07 -25.83
CA GLU A 132 4.82 -9.37 -25.16
C GLU A 132 4.48 -9.25 -23.67
N LEU A 133 3.99 -8.11 -23.19
CA LEU A 133 3.55 -7.96 -21.81
C LEU A 133 2.04 -8.20 -21.74
N SER A 134 1.63 -9.31 -21.11
CA SER A 134 0.23 -9.55 -20.78
C SER A 134 -0.09 -8.95 -19.41
N GLN A 135 -1.35 -8.62 -19.19
CA GLN A 135 -1.83 -8.08 -17.91
C GLN A 135 -1.44 -8.99 -16.73
N ASP A 136 -1.55 -10.31 -16.87
CA ASP A 136 -1.13 -11.27 -15.83
C ASP A 136 0.38 -11.21 -15.52
N LEU A 137 1.23 -11.00 -16.54
CA LEU A 137 2.68 -10.86 -16.32
C LEU A 137 2.98 -9.55 -15.58
N LEU A 138 2.30 -8.47 -15.93
CA LEU A 138 2.43 -7.19 -15.24
C LEU A 138 1.94 -7.30 -13.80
N ILE A 139 0.80 -7.96 -13.54
CA ILE A 139 0.29 -8.21 -12.18
C ILE A 139 1.30 -9.00 -11.36
N LEU A 140 1.79 -10.14 -11.86
CA LEU A 140 2.75 -10.98 -11.14
C LEU A 140 4.08 -10.26 -10.90
N SER A 141 4.58 -9.51 -11.89
CA SER A 141 5.80 -8.73 -11.76
C SER A 141 5.64 -7.59 -10.74
N THR A 142 4.46 -6.97 -10.69
CA THR A 142 4.15 -5.92 -9.72
C THR A 142 4.11 -6.48 -8.31
N SER A 143 3.39 -7.58 -8.11
CA SER A 143 3.34 -8.29 -6.82
C SER A 143 4.73 -8.71 -6.35
N TYR A 144 5.59 -9.20 -7.25
CA TYR A 144 6.96 -9.54 -6.92
C TYR A 144 7.78 -8.32 -6.50
N ALA A 145 7.66 -7.20 -7.23
CA ALA A 145 8.37 -5.96 -6.91
C ALA A 145 7.97 -5.40 -5.53
N LEU A 146 6.68 -5.39 -5.21
CA LEU A 146 6.17 -4.94 -3.91
C LEU A 146 6.66 -5.85 -2.77
N LEU A 147 6.58 -7.17 -2.92
CA LEU A 147 7.10 -8.11 -1.92
C LEU A 147 8.63 -8.01 -1.75
N SER A 148 9.36 -7.78 -2.84
CA SER A 148 10.80 -7.58 -2.80
C SER A 148 11.18 -6.30 -2.04
N LYS A 149 10.39 -5.24 -2.19
CA LYS A 149 10.52 -4.01 -1.41
C LYS A 149 10.28 -4.27 0.08
N ASP A 150 9.20 -4.97 0.45
CA ASP A 150 8.89 -5.33 1.84
C ASP A 150 10.04 -6.12 2.49
N VAL A 151 10.54 -7.16 1.80
CA VAL A 151 11.67 -7.96 2.28
C VAL A 151 12.91 -7.09 2.48
N SER A 152 13.17 -6.16 1.56
CA SER A 152 14.33 -5.26 1.65
C SER A 152 14.23 -4.27 2.82
N VAL A 153 13.03 -3.73 3.09
CA VAL A 153 12.78 -2.87 4.26
C VAL A 153 13.00 -3.66 5.55
N TYR A 154 12.40 -4.85 5.64
CA TYR A 154 12.56 -5.73 6.80
C TYR A 154 14.04 -6.07 7.07
N ILE A 155 14.81 -6.42 6.04
CA ILE A 155 16.24 -6.72 6.18
C ILE A 155 17.00 -5.51 6.73
N LYS A 156 16.72 -4.30 6.23
CA LYS A 156 17.38 -3.07 6.69
C LYS A 156 17.05 -2.76 8.15
N GLU A 157 15.78 -2.89 8.54
CA GLU A 157 15.34 -2.67 9.92
C GLU A 157 15.99 -3.69 10.87
N ALA A 158 16.03 -4.97 10.48
CA ALA A 158 16.70 -6.01 11.24
C ALA A 158 18.20 -5.71 11.46
N VAL A 159 18.91 -5.24 10.43
CA VAL A 159 20.34 -4.85 10.55
C VAL A 159 20.53 -3.63 11.45
N SER A 160 19.61 -2.65 11.42
CA SER A 160 19.73 -1.43 12.24
C SER A 160 19.57 -1.66 13.75
N LEU A 161 18.90 -2.74 14.16
CA LEU A 161 18.63 -3.08 15.56
C LEU A 161 19.73 -3.94 16.21
N GLU A 162 20.58 -4.59 15.40
CA GLU A 162 21.71 -5.40 15.92
C GLU A 162 22.85 -4.54 16.50
N ASP A 163 22.91 -3.25 16.18
CA ASP A 163 24.00 -2.35 16.59
C ASP A 163 23.78 -1.70 17.99
N SER A 164 22.66 -2.00 18.65
CA SER A 164 22.30 -1.44 19.98
C SER A 164 21.99 -2.53 21.01
N ASP A 165 23.03 -3.13 21.61
CA ASP A 165 23.02 -3.92 22.87
C ASP A 165 21.93 -4.99 23.10
N SER A 166 21.20 -5.39 22.05
CA SER A 166 20.02 -6.27 22.15
C SER A 166 20.25 -7.51 21.28
N THR A 167 20.35 -8.69 21.88
CA THR A 167 20.38 -9.95 21.11
C THR A 167 19.03 -10.16 20.43
N PHE A 168 19.01 -10.01 19.11
CA PHE A 168 17.80 -10.21 18.31
C PHE A 168 17.47 -11.71 18.19
N ASP A 169 16.21 -12.05 18.43
CA ASP A 169 15.68 -13.37 18.09
C ASP A 169 15.44 -13.44 16.56
N THR A 170 16.50 -13.83 15.84
CA THR A 170 16.51 -14.05 14.38
C THR A 170 15.59 -15.20 13.91
N SER A 171 14.88 -15.88 14.81
CA SER A 171 13.90 -16.92 14.45
C SER A 171 12.64 -16.35 13.81
N ARG A 172 12.32 -15.06 14.04
CA ARG A 172 11.18 -14.36 13.43
C ARG A 172 11.45 -13.84 12.00
N ARG A 173 12.14 -14.63 11.17
CA ARG A 173 12.11 -14.41 9.70
C ARG A 173 10.65 -14.24 9.28
N PRO A 174 10.30 -13.32 8.37
CA PRO A 174 8.96 -13.23 7.84
C PRO A 174 8.79 -14.37 6.83
N GLN A 175 8.75 -15.60 7.34
CA GLN A 175 8.64 -16.83 6.56
C GLN A 175 7.40 -16.75 5.66
N HIS A 176 6.36 -16.07 6.11
CA HIS A 176 5.18 -15.75 5.30
C HIS A 176 5.51 -14.84 4.11
N LEU A 177 6.23 -13.72 4.29
CA LEU A 177 6.63 -12.84 3.17
C LEU A 177 7.55 -13.56 2.18
N ILE A 178 8.53 -14.31 2.67
CA ILE A 178 9.44 -15.10 1.83
C ILE A 178 8.66 -16.19 1.08
N SER A 179 7.67 -16.83 1.73
CA SER A 179 6.80 -17.82 1.10
C SER A 179 5.95 -17.19 0.00
N TYR A 180 5.28 -16.07 0.26
CA TYR A 180 4.50 -15.33 -0.74
C TYR A 180 5.38 -14.92 -1.91
N MET A 181 6.55 -14.33 -1.64
CA MET A 181 7.51 -13.92 -2.66
C MET A 181 7.94 -15.11 -3.53
N LYS A 182 8.20 -16.27 -2.92
CA LYS A 182 8.56 -17.49 -3.64
C LYS A 182 7.41 -18.01 -4.49
N THR A 183 6.19 -18.03 -3.97
CA THR A 183 4.99 -18.43 -4.73
C THR A 183 4.79 -17.53 -5.94
N VAL A 184 4.84 -16.21 -5.76
CA VAL A 184 4.70 -15.24 -6.87
C VAL A 184 5.86 -15.40 -7.87
N GLN A 185 7.08 -15.61 -7.40
CA GLN A 185 8.24 -15.85 -8.25
C GLN A 185 8.08 -17.13 -9.09
N ASP A 186 7.61 -18.22 -8.50
CA ASP A 186 7.39 -19.48 -9.21
C ASP A 186 6.26 -19.36 -10.23
N CYS A 187 5.17 -18.66 -9.90
CA CYS A 187 4.12 -18.30 -10.86
C CYS A 187 4.65 -17.48 -12.04
N LEU A 188 5.48 -16.46 -11.76
CA LEU A 188 6.09 -15.62 -12.79
C LEU A 188 7.02 -16.44 -13.71
N LYS A 189 7.88 -17.28 -13.14
CA LYS A 189 8.75 -18.18 -13.90
C LYS A 189 7.94 -19.09 -14.82
N ASN A 190 6.92 -19.75 -14.29
CA ASN A 190 6.04 -20.62 -15.08
C ASN A 190 5.36 -19.86 -16.22
N ALA A 191 4.83 -18.66 -15.96
CA ALA A 191 4.19 -17.84 -16.98
C ALA A 191 5.16 -17.44 -18.10
N LEU A 192 6.39 -17.06 -17.74
CA LEU A 192 7.46 -16.73 -18.69
C LEU A 192 7.88 -17.96 -19.52
N GLU A 193 8.06 -19.11 -18.89
CA GLU A 193 8.41 -20.36 -19.58
C GLU A 193 7.34 -20.78 -20.59
N VAL A 194 6.06 -20.77 -20.19
CA VAL A 194 4.94 -21.08 -21.08
C VAL A 194 4.94 -20.12 -22.26
N LYS A 195 5.08 -18.81 -22.02
CA LYS A 195 5.09 -17.81 -23.09
C LYS A 195 6.24 -18.03 -24.07
N THR A 196 7.44 -18.30 -23.55
CA THR A 196 8.63 -18.53 -24.36
C THR A 196 8.50 -19.81 -25.18
N ARG A 197 7.96 -20.89 -24.60
CA ARG A 197 7.68 -22.15 -25.32
C ARG A 197 6.61 -21.97 -26.40
N CYS A 198 5.51 -21.29 -26.10
CA CYS A 198 4.46 -21.00 -27.10
C CYS A 198 5.02 -20.19 -28.27
N LYS A 199 5.90 -19.21 -28.01
CA LYS A 199 6.62 -18.45 -29.05
C LYS A 199 7.52 -19.33 -29.91
N LEU A 200 8.32 -20.20 -29.28
CA LEU A 200 9.21 -21.13 -30.00
C LEU A 200 8.43 -22.15 -30.84
N MET A 201 7.27 -22.60 -30.37
CA MET A 201 6.47 -23.61 -31.03
C MET A 201 5.49 -23.07 -32.09
N SER A 202 5.41 -21.74 -32.29
CA SER A 202 4.45 -21.10 -33.21
C SER A 202 3.00 -21.58 -33.00
N LEU A 203 2.64 -21.90 -31.75
CA LEU A 203 1.30 -22.43 -31.45
C LEU A 203 0.27 -21.31 -31.61
N PRO A 204 -0.81 -21.51 -32.39
CA PRO A 204 -1.85 -20.51 -32.54
C PRO A 204 -2.49 -20.24 -31.19
N VAL A 205 -2.41 -18.98 -30.73
CA VAL A 205 -3.16 -18.51 -29.58
C VAL A 205 -4.62 -18.41 -30.00
N TYR A 206 -5.43 -19.40 -29.65
CA TYR A 206 -6.87 -19.29 -29.81
C TYR A 206 -7.38 -18.18 -28.89
N LYS A 207 -7.79 -17.05 -29.48
CA LYS A 207 -8.61 -16.07 -28.78
C LYS A 207 -9.97 -16.73 -28.53
N VAL A 208 -10.31 -16.92 -27.27
CA VAL A 208 -11.70 -17.21 -26.89
C VAL A 208 -12.41 -15.87 -26.90
N GLU A 209 -13.30 -15.68 -27.87
CA GLU A 209 -14.22 -14.54 -27.95
C GLU A 209 -15.24 -14.55 -26.81
#